data_AF-A0A7X8TE52-F1
#
_entry.id   AF-A0A7X8TE52-F1
#
_cell.length_a   1.000
_cell.length_b   1.000
_cell.length_c   1.000
_cell.angle_alpha   90.00
_cell.angle_beta   90.00
_cell.angle_gamma   90.00
#
_symmetry.space_group_name_H-M   'P 1'
#
loop_
_entity.id
_entity.type
_entity.pdbx_description
1 polymer ?
#
loop_
_entity_poly.entity_id
_entity_poly.type
_entity_poly.pdbx_seq_one_letter_code
_entity_poly.pdbx_strand_id
1 'polypeptide(L)' 'MSPATLSRVMTQAGLSKRNDIDPRQPVARYKYAEPGGLIHLNIKHLGRSERVGHRITGDRTG' A
#
# COMPACT_ATOMS: atom_id res chain seq x y z
N MET A 1 -22.87 -20.55 -3.37
CA MET A 1 -22.85 -19.14 -2.90
C MET A 1 -22.19 -18.28 -3.97
N SER A 2 -22.66 -17.05 -4.20
CA SER A 2 -22.08 -16.16 -5.21
C SER A 2 -20.92 -15.33 -4.63
N PRO A 3 -20.00 -14.81 -5.46
CA PRO A 3 -18.95 -13.88 -5.02
C PRO A 3 -19.50 -12.63 -4.32
N ALA A 4 -20.67 -12.16 -4.75
CA ALA A 4 -21.35 -11.02 -4.13
C ALA A 4 -21.83 -11.34 -2.71
N THR A 5 -22.34 -12.55 -2.48
CA THR A 5 -22.71 -13.02 -1.13
C THR A 5 -21.48 -13.11 -0.23
N LEU A 6 -20.38 -13.68 -0.72
CA LEU A 6 -19.11 -13.75 0.02
C LEU A 6 -18.57 -12.37 0.40
N SER A 7 -18.55 -11.43 -0.56
CA SER A 7 -18.09 -10.05 -0.33
C SER A 7 -18.91 -9.34 0.76
N ARG A 8 -20.24 -9.53 0.75
CA ARG A 8 -21.13 -8.91 1.74
C ARG A 8 -20.92 -9.48 3.14
N VAL A 9 -20.76 -10.80 3.24
CA VAL A 9 -20.47 -11.47 4.52
C VAL A 9 -19.12 -11.03 5.08
N MET A 10 -18.06 -11.01 4.26
CA MET A 10 -16.73 -10.54 4.69
C MET A 10 -16.73 -9.09 5.12
N THR A 11 -17.46 -8.22 4.41
CA THR A 11 -17.60 -6.81 4.79
C THR A 11 -18.30 -6.65 6.13
N GLN A 12 -19.38 -7.40 6.38
CA GLN A 12 -20.11 -7.34 7.65
C GLN A 12 -19.30 -7.92 8.82
N ALA A 13 -18.46 -8.92 8.56
CA ALA A 13 -17.51 -9.44 9.52
C ALA A 13 -16.28 -8.54 9.74
N GLY A 14 -16.14 -7.45 8.96
CA GLY A 14 -14.96 -6.58 9.02
C GLY A 14 -13.70 -7.20 8.45
N LEU A 15 -13.80 -8.22 7.60
CA LEU A 15 -12.69 -8.99 6.99
C LEU A 15 -12.52 -8.71 5.49
N SER A 16 -13.01 -7.56 5.01
CA SER A 16 -13.01 -7.23 3.59
C SER A 16 -11.68 -6.70 3.08
N LYS A 17 -10.74 -6.33 3.97
CA LYS A 17 -9.37 -5.94 3.61
C LYS A 17 -8.38 -6.98 4.09
N ARG A 18 -7.28 -7.12 3.35
CA ARG A 18 -6.18 -8.01 3.72
C ARG A 18 -5.62 -7.73 5.13
N ASN A 19 -5.59 -6.46 5.52
CA ASN A 19 -5.11 -6.05 6.85
C ASN A 19 -6.03 -6.43 8.01
N ASP A 20 -7.26 -6.89 7.72
CA ASP A 20 -8.22 -7.30 8.74
C ASP A 20 -8.11 -8.81 9.07
N ILE A 21 -7.35 -9.57 8.27
CA ILE A 21 -7.19 -11.03 8.40
C ILE A 21 -6.15 -11.37 9.48
N ASP A 22 -5.06 -10.60 9.52
CA ASP A 22 -3.94 -10.82 10.42
C ASP A 22 -3.88 -9.74 11.51
N PRO A 23 -3.44 -10.06 12.74
CA PRO A 23 -3.23 -9.07 13.79
C PRO A 23 -2.28 -7.97 13.32
N ARG A 24 -2.64 -6.71 13.58
CA ARG A 24 -1.78 -5.58 13.24
C ARG A 24 -0.47 -5.69 14.01
N GLN A 25 0.63 -5.85 13.27
CA GLN A 25 1.96 -5.88 13.90
C GLN A 25 2.24 -4.56 14.63
N PRO A 26 2.94 -4.61 15.79
CA PRO A 26 3.35 -3.40 16.49
C PRO A 26 4.23 -2.53 15.57
N VAL A 27 4.08 -1.21 15.70
CA VAL A 27 4.84 -0.26 14.88
C VAL A 27 6.33 -0.40 15.21
N ALA A 28 7.09 -0.97 14.28
CA ALA A 28 8.55 -1.01 14.36
C ALA A 28 9.09 0.42 14.14
N ARG A 29 9.50 1.09 15.23
CA ARG A 29 10.21 2.37 15.15
C ARG A 29 11.70 2.09 15.17
N TYR A 30 12.34 2.31 14.03
CA TYR A 30 13.79 2.21 13.96
C TYR A 30 14.44 3.29 14.84
N LYS A 31 15.45 2.87 15.61
CA LYS A 31 16.32 3.75 16.39
C LYS A 31 17.76 3.42 16.03
N TYR A 32 18.60 4.45 15.94
CA TYR A 32 20.03 4.30 15.74
C TYR A 32 20.74 5.24 16.70
N ALA A 33 21.82 4.75 17.32
CA ALA A 33 22.56 5.50 18.33
C ALA A 33 23.45 6.58 17.71
N GLU A 34 23.97 6.31 16.51
CA GLU A 34 24.90 7.19 15.82
C GLU A 34 24.18 8.18 14.91
N PRO A 35 24.64 9.44 14.86
CA PRO A 35 24.10 10.44 13.95
C PRO A 35 24.29 10.00 12.49
N GLY A 36 23.23 10.06 11.69
CA GLY A 36 23.25 9.64 10.27
C GLY A 36 22.99 8.15 10.03
N GLY A 37 22.95 7.30 11.06
CA GLY A 37 22.70 5.86 10.90
C GLY A 37 21.25 5.46 10.58
N LEU A 38 20.36 6.45 10.42
CA LEU A 38 18.96 6.25 10.06
C LEU A 38 18.60 7.09 8.84
N ILE A 39 18.27 6.42 7.73
CA ILE A 39 17.74 7.06 6.54
C ILE A 39 16.22 6.92 6.56
N HIS A 40 15.52 8.04 6.66
CA HIS A 40 14.07 8.05 6.58
C HIS A 40 13.62 8.18 5.11
N LEU A 41 13.18 7.06 4.53
CA LEU A 41 12.58 7.06 3.20
C LEU A 41 11.07 7.31 3.33
N ASN A 42 10.64 8.52 2.97
CA ASN A 42 9.21 8.81 2.86
C ASN A 42 8.71 8.39 1.47
N ILE A 43 7.80 7.42 1.44
CA ILE A 43 7.01 7.14 0.24
C ILE A 43 5.66 7.82 0.42
N LYS A 44 5.34 8.77 -0.46
CA LYS A 44 4.01 9.36 -0.52
C LYS A 44 3.20 8.62 -1.57
N HIS A 45 1.97 8.23 -1.22
CA HIS A 45 1.04 7.73 -2.22
C HIS A 45 0.69 8.88 -3.17
N LEU A 46 1.01 8.69 -4.44
CA LEU A 46 0.49 9.52 -5.51
C LEU A 46 -0.91 9.00 -5.90
N GLY A 47 -1.72 9.86 -6.52
CA GLY A 47 -2.98 9.45 -7.12
C GLY A 47 -2.77 8.30 -8.11
N ARG A 48 -3.81 7.51 -8.37
CA ARG A 48 -3.73 6.44 -9.37
C ARG A 48 -3.47 7.06 -10.74
N SER A 49 -2.41 6.64 -11.41
CA SER A 49 -2.22 6.94 -12.82
C SER A 49 -3.32 6.23 -13.62
N GLU A 50 -4.17 6.98 -14.32
CA GLU A 50 -5.20 6.40 -15.17
C GLU A 50 -4.61 5.65 -16.39
N ARG A 51 -3.39 6.03 -16.81
CA ARG A 51 -2.67 5.43 -17.94
C ARG A 51 -1.16 5.43 -17.64
N VAL A 52 -0.45 4.41 -18.12
CA VAL A 52 1.01 4.25 -17.96
C VAL A 52 1.69 4.39 -19.32
N GLY A 53 2.86 5.05 -19.38
CA GLY A 53 3.80 4.95 -20.51
C GLY A 53 4.33 6.29 -21.07
N HIS A 54 5.47 6.20 -21.77
CA HIS A 54 6.18 7.29 -22.48
C HIS A 54 5.29 8.17 -23.37
N ARG A 55 4.14 7.66 -23.83
CA ARG A 55 3.19 8.37 -24.71
C ARG A 55 2.53 9.59 -24.06
N ILE A 56 2.55 9.73 -22.74
CA ILE A 56 2.00 10.91 -22.03
C ILE A 56 3.02 12.05 -21.97
N THR A 57 4.30 11.73 -21.72
CA THR A 57 5.38 12.71 -21.56
C THR A 57 6.12 13.02 -22.85
N GLY A 58 6.00 12.17 -23.88
CA GLY A 58 6.63 12.34 -25.19
C GLY A 58 8.10 11.90 -25.27
N ASP A 59 8.73 11.57 -24.13
CA ASP A 59 10.11 11.08 -24.09
C ASP A 59 10.15 9.57 -24.38
N ARG A 60 10.99 9.17 -25.34
CA ARG A 60 11.15 7.78 -25.82
C ARG A 60 12.52 7.20 -25.55
N THR A 61 13.37 7.92 -24.85
CA THR A 61 14.77 7.55 -24.69
C THR A 61 14.94 6.83 -23.36
N GLY A 62 14.76 5.51 -23.43
CA GLY A 62 15.29 4.54 -22.47
C GLY A 62 16.39 3.72 -23.13
#